data_AF-A0A6J4TDY1-F1
#
_entry.id   AF-A0A6J4TDY1-F1
#
_cell.length_a   1.000
_cell.length_b   1.000
_cell.length_c   1.000
_cell.angle_alpha   90.00
_cell.angle_beta   90.00
_cell.angle_gamma   90.00
#
_symmetry.space_group_name_H-M   'P 1'
#
loop_
_entity.id
_entity.type
_entity.pdbx_description
1 polymer ?
#
loop_
_entity_poly.entity_id
_entity_poly.type
_entity_poly.pdbx_seq_one_letter_code
_entity_poly.pdbx_strand_id
1 'polypeptide(L)'
;MDVELPGRVETDERREKALTIGAVTKALKQEFPDISISKIRYLEDQNLLTPKRTPGGYRLYSQSDVARLRTILRLQRDEFLPLRVIRQELATGRAAEPEATPVPATGAQRAAAARRPSVSVRGDAPMYSLDDVLEETRAEASLVRELEEYGVV
;
A
#
# COMPACT_ATOMS: atom_id res chain seq x y z
N MET A 1 -45.03 32.77 -15.87
CA MET A 1 -44.34 32.38 -14.62
C MET A 1 -44.06 30.92 -14.83
N ASP A 2 -42.90 30.62 -15.39
CA ASP A 2 -42.58 29.28 -15.84
C ASP A 2 -41.24 28.94 -15.21
N VAL A 3 -41.35 28.24 -14.09
CA VAL A 3 -40.25 27.79 -13.27
C VAL A 3 -39.76 26.48 -13.87
N GLU A 4 -38.87 26.56 -14.86
CA GLU A 4 -38.25 25.38 -15.43
C GLU A 4 -37.12 24.92 -14.50
N LEU A 5 -37.35 23.76 -13.88
CA LEU A 5 -36.47 23.12 -12.91
C LEU A 5 -35.08 22.79 -13.51
N PRO A 6 -33.97 22.94 -12.76
CA PRO A 6 -32.66 22.53 -13.25
C PRO A 6 -32.63 21.00 -13.42
N GLY A 7 -32.27 20.57 -14.64
CA GLY A 7 -32.08 19.17 -15.00
C GLY A 7 -31.19 18.46 -13.98
N ARG A 8 -31.68 17.33 -13.48
CA ARG A 8 -30.92 16.41 -12.65
C ARG A 8 -29.65 16.01 -13.41
N VAL A 9 -28.49 16.41 -12.90
CA VAL A 9 -27.20 15.82 -13.29
C VAL A 9 -27.18 14.36 -12.85
N GLU A 10 -27.71 13.50 -13.71
CA GLU A 10 -28.00 12.10 -13.41
C GLU A 10 -26.78 11.19 -13.65
N THR A 11 -25.79 11.27 -12.75
CA THR A 11 -25.09 10.09 -12.19
C THR A 11 -24.31 9.13 -13.11
N ASP A 12 -23.97 9.50 -14.35
CA ASP A 12 -23.30 8.61 -15.32
C ASP A 12 -21.85 8.24 -14.94
N GLU A 13 -21.19 9.00 -14.06
CA GLU A 13 -19.84 8.67 -13.57
C GLU A 13 -19.78 7.45 -12.63
N ARG A 14 -20.94 6.97 -12.13
CA ARG A 14 -21.01 5.91 -11.11
C ARG A 14 -20.97 4.47 -11.64
N ARG A 15 -20.77 4.30 -12.95
CA ARG A 15 -20.42 3.01 -13.57
C ARG A 15 -18.99 3.00 -14.09
N GLU A 16 -18.04 3.63 -13.40
CA GLU A 16 -16.68 3.11 -13.44
C GLU A 16 -16.74 1.59 -13.20
N LYS A 17 -16.28 0.82 -14.19
CA LYS A 17 -16.51 -0.62 -14.27
C LYS A 17 -16.03 -1.30 -13.00
N ALA A 18 -16.96 -1.67 -12.12
CA ALA A 18 -16.65 -2.41 -10.91
C ALA A 18 -16.13 -3.80 -11.28
N LEU A 19 -14.99 -4.19 -10.72
CA LEU A 19 -14.27 -5.42 -11.02
C LEU A 19 -14.43 -6.45 -9.90
N THR A 20 -14.57 -7.72 -10.26
CA THR A 20 -14.49 -8.82 -9.29
C THR A 20 -13.04 -9.10 -8.91
N ILE A 21 -12.80 -9.75 -7.77
CA ILE A 21 -11.44 -10.10 -7.33
C ILE A 21 -10.63 -10.89 -8.37
N GLY A 22 -11.29 -11.77 -9.13
CA GLY A 22 -10.65 -12.53 -10.21
C GLY A 22 -10.25 -11.64 -11.39
N ALA A 23 -11.12 -10.70 -11.77
CA ALA A 23 -10.81 -9.72 -12.81
C ALA A 23 -9.64 -8.80 -12.40
N VAL A 24 -9.63 -8.34 -11.14
CA VAL A 24 -8.51 -7.56 -10.58
C VAL A 24 -7.20 -8.36 -10.58
N THR A 25 -7.24 -9.63 -10.14
CA THR A 25 -6.06 -10.50 -10.14
C THR A 25 -5.50 -10.63 -11.55
N LYS A 26 -6.35 -10.89 -12.54
CA LYS A 26 -5.94 -10.98 -13.96
C LYS A 26 -5.33 -9.68 -14.46
N ALA A 27 -5.91 -8.54 -14.11
CA ALA A 27 -5.42 -7.22 -14.52
C ALA A 27 -4.04 -6.88 -13.92
N LEU A 28 -3.76 -7.32 -12.69
CA LEU A 28 -2.49 -7.06 -12.01
C LEU A 28 -1.41 -8.09 -12.36
N LYS A 29 -1.79 -9.29 -12.82
CA LYS A 29 -0.84 -10.40 -13.04
C LYS A 29 0.22 -10.13 -14.10
N GLN A 30 -0.04 -9.21 -15.05
CA GLN A 30 0.94 -8.81 -16.05
C GLN A 30 2.13 -8.06 -15.42
N GLU A 31 1.88 -7.25 -14.38
CA GLU A 31 2.92 -6.45 -13.70
C GLU A 31 3.45 -7.13 -12.43
N PHE A 32 2.61 -7.94 -11.78
CA PHE A 32 2.91 -8.67 -10.55
C PHE A 32 2.59 -10.16 -10.73
N PRO A 33 3.53 -10.98 -11.25
CA PRO A 33 3.27 -12.38 -11.59
C PRO A 33 2.82 -13.23 -10.40
N ASP A 34 3.33 -12.93 -9.20
CA ASP A 34 3.05 -13.65 -7.95
C ASP A 34 1.73 -13.23 -7.27
N ILE A 35 1.00 -12.29 -7.88
CA ILE A 35 -0.25 -11.78 -7.32
C ILE A 35 -1.31 -12.88 -7.34
N SER A 36 -2.00 -13.06 -6.21
CA SER A 36 -3.03 -14.07 -6.02
C SER A 36 -4.27 -13.48 -5.37
N ILE A 37 -5.41 -14.18 -5.50
CA ILE A 37 -6.65 -13.83 -4.80
C ILE A 37 -6.42 -13.75 -3.29
N SER A 38 -5.66 -14.69 -2.73
CA SER A 38 -5.34 -14.71 -1.29
C SER A 38 -4.53 -13.48 -0.88
N LYS A 39 -3.57 -13.03 -1.70
CA LYS A 39 -2.80 -11.81 -1.43
C LYS A 39 -3.70 -10.57 -1.45
N ILE A 40 -4.62 -10.44 -2.41
CA ILE A 40 -5.55 -9.30 -2.46
C ILE A 40 -6.47 -9.28 -1.22
N ARG A 41 -7.03 -10.44 -0.84
CA ARG A 41 -7.86 -10.54 0.38
C ARG A 41 -7.07 -10.18 1.63
N TYR A 42 -5.83 -10.66 1.73
CA TYR A 42 -4.95 -10.31 2.84
C TYR A 42 -4.72 -8.79 2.91
N LEU A 43 -4.45 -8.11 1.79
CA LEU A 43 -4.27 -6.64 1.79
C LEU A 43 -5.55 -5.89 2.19
N GLU A 44 -6.73 -6.39 1.81
CA GLU A 44 -8.02 -5.90 2.29
C GLU A 44 -8.19 -6.11 3.79
N ASP A 45 -7.92 -7.32 4.30
CA ASP A 45 -8.02 -7.65 5.73
C ASP A 45 -7.05 -6.81 6.59
N GLN A 46 -5.93 -6.38 6.01
CA GLN A 46 -4.98 -5.43 6.61
C GLN A 46 -5.44 -3.96 6.50
N ASN A 47 -6.68 -3.71 6.08
CA ASN A 47 -7.31 -2.39 5.93
C ASN A 47 -6.54 -1.44 5.00
N LEU A 48 -5.86 -1.97 3.98
CA LEU A 48 -5.23 -1.13 2.96
C LEU A 48 -6.21 -0.78 1.82
N LEU A 49 -7.33 -1.51 1.73
CA LEU A 49 -8.37 -1.34 0.73
C LEU A 49 -9.73 -1.58 1.38
N THR A 50 -10.75 -0.90 0.88
CA THR A 50 -12.14 -1.04 1.34
C THR A 50 -13.09 -1.20 0.15
N PRO A 51 -13.01 -2.33 -0.59
CA PRO A 51 -13.85 -2.55 -1.77
C PRO A 51 -15.32 -2.63 -1.36
N LYS A 52 -16.21 -2.20 -2.27
CA LYS A 52 -17.65 -2.28 -2.05
C LYS A 52 -18.09 -3.75 -2.05
N ARG A 53 -19.14 -4.06 -1.30
CA ARG A 53 -19.81 -5.36 -1.36
C ARG A 53 -21.14 -5.26 -2.05
N THR A 54 -21.47 -6.25 -2.87
CA THR A 54 -22.83 -6.41 -3.38
C THR A 54 -23.76 -6.89 -2.27
N PRO A 55 -25.10 -6.73 -2.42
CA PRO A 55 -26.06 -7.33 -1.51
C PRO A 55 -25.89 -8.85 -1.34
N GLY A 56 -25.37 -9.54 -2.36
CA GLY A 56 -25.03 -10.96 -2.33
C GLY A 56 -23.66 -11.29 -1.71
N GLY A 57 -22.93 -10.31 -1.17
CA GLY A 57 -21.68 -10.53 -0.43
C GLY A 57 -20.40 -10.59 -1.27
N TYR A 58 -20.48 -10.41 -2.59
CA TYR A 58 -19.30 -10.38 -3.47
C TYR A 58 -18.56 -9.03 -3.37
N ARG A 59 -17.24 -9.08 -3.49
CA ARG A 59 -16.38 -7.88 -3.52
C ARG A 59 -16.34 -7.27 -4.91
N LEU A 60 -16.54 -5.96 -4.96
CA LEU A 60 -16.44 -5.12 -6.13
C LEU A 60 -15.37 -4.06 -5.88
N TYR A 61 -14.33 -4.13 -6.70
CA TYR A 61 -13.21 -3.19 -6.70
C TYR A 61 -13.47 -2.12 -7.74
N SER A 62 -13.30 -0.87 -7.35
CA SER A 62 -13.30 0.27 -8.26
C SER A 62 -11.95 0.40 -8.99
N GLN A 63 -11.88 1.28 -9.98
CA GLN A 63 -10.61 1.57 -10.66
C GLN A 63 -9.58 2.19 -9.71
N SER A 64 -10.03 2.99 -8.75
CA SER A 64 -9.16 3.55 -7.71
C SER A 64 -8.61 2.49 -6.75
N ASP A 65 -9.38 1.44 -6.43
CA ASP A 65 -8.87 0.30 -5.66
C ASP A 65 -7.76 -0.44 -6.42
N VAL A 66 -7.91 -0.61 -7.75
CA VAL A 66 -6.87 -1.23 -8.58
C VAL A 66 -5.61 -0.36 -8.63
N ALA A 67 -5.76 0.96 -8.77
CA ALA A 67 -4.62 1.88 -8.72
C ALA A 67 -3.89 1.80 -7.37
N ARG A 68 -4.65 1.83 -6.26
CA ARG A 68 -4.10 1.68 -4.91
C ARG A 68 -3.39 0.33 -4.73
N LEU A 69 -3.95 -0.77 -5.26
CA LEU A 69 -3.29 -2.08 -5.26
C LEU A 69 -1.94 -2.05 -5.98
N ARG A 70 -1.85 -1.39 -7.15
CA ARG A 70 -0.57 -1.25 -7.85
C ARG A 70 0.45 -0.52 -7.00
N THR A 71 0.06 0.60 -6.40
CA THR A 71 0.92 1.37 -5.49
C THR A 71 1.42 0.51 -4.33
N ILE A 72 0.52 -0.17 -3.61
CA ILE A 72 0.89 -1.06 -2.50
C ILE A 72 1.90 -2.11 -2.96
N LEU A 73 1.64 -2.77 -4.10
CA LEU A 73 2.49 -3.84 -4.60
C LEU A 73 3.86 -3.33 -5.05
N ARG A 74 3.97 -2.13 -5.62
CA ARG A 74 5.26 -1.48 -5.92
C ARG A 74 6.05 -1.15 -4.66
N LEU A 75 5.41 -0.54 -3.67
CA LEU A 75 6.06 -0.26 -2.37
C LEU A 75 6.56 -1.53 -1.67
N GLN A 76 5.85 -2.66 -1.83
CA GLN A 76 6.33 -3.96 -1.32
C GLN A 76 7.47 -4.55 -2.14
N ARG A 77 7.41 -4.47 -3.47
CA ARG A 77 8.35 -5.14 -4.38
C ARG A 77 9.65 -4.37 -4.55
N ASP A 78 9.55 -3.06 -4.72
CA ASP A 78 10.65 -2.19 -5.15
C ASP A 78 11.31 -1.52 -3.93
N GLU A 79 10.52 -1.20 -2.90
CA GLU A 79 10.99 -0.51 -1.69
C GLU A 79 10.95 -1.38 -0.42
N PHE A 80 10.40 -2.60 -0.50
CA PHE A 80 10.33 -3.56 0.60
C PHE A 80 9.66 -3.01 1.87
N LEU A 81 8.68 -2.12 1.72
CA LEU A 81 8.04 -1.47 2.86
C LEU A 81 7.09 -2.41 3.63
N PRO A 82 7.10 -2.36 4.98
CA PRO A 82 6.12 -3.07 5.79
C PRO A 82 4.74 -2.42 5.68
N LEU A 83 3.67 -3.21 5.84
CA LEU A 83 2.29 -2.76 5.61
C LEU A 83 1.87 -1.56 6.47
N ARG A 84 2.42 -1.45 7.69
CA ARG A 84 2.16 -0.32 8.59
C ARG A 84 2.66 0.99 8.00
N VAL A 85 3.86 0.98 7.41
CA VAL A 85 4.46 2.14 6.75
C VAL A 85 3.75 2.44 5.44
N ILE A 86 3.41 1.42 4.65
CA ILE A 86 2.59 1.59 3.43
C ILE A 86 1.27 2.30 3.75
N ARG A 87 0.61 1.94 4.85
CA ARG A 87 -0.63 2.61 5.28
C ARG A 87 -0.41 4.11 5.53
N GLN A 88 0.71 4.49 6.16
CA GLN A 88 1.05 5.90 6.39
C GLN A 88 1.36 6.62 5.07
N GLU A 89 2.14 6.03 4.17
CA GLU A 89 2.45 6.60 2.85
C GLU A 89 1.19 6.83 2.00
N LEU A 90 0.25 5.88 2.04
CA LEU A 90 -1.05 6.02 1.36
C LEU A 90 -1.92 7.13 1.97
N ALA A 91 -1.81 7.39 3.27
CA ALA A 91 -2.56 8.44 3.95
C ALA A 91 -2.01 9.85 3.65
N THR A 92 -0.69 9.97 3.51
CA THR A 92 0.01 11.23 3.20
C THR A 92 -0.12 11.63 1.72
N GLY A 93 -0.68 10.75 0.87
CA GLY A 93 -0.91 11.04 -0.56
C GLY A 93 0.35 10.99 -1.44
N ARG A 94 1.52 10.72 -0.84
CA ARG A 94 2.82 10.65 -1.54
C ARG A 94 2.89 9.51 -2.55
N ALA A 95 2.09 8.48 -2.36
CA ALA A 95 2.08 7.28 -3.18
C ALA A 95 1.13 7.36 -4.41
N ALA A 96 0.47 8.51 -4.60
CA ALA A 96 -0.55 8.73 -5.63
C ALA A 96 -0.06 9.59 -6.81
N GLU A 97 1.25 9.62 -7.09
CA GLU A 97 1.75 10.24 -8.32
C GLU A 97 1.79 9.20 -9.45
N PRO A 98 0.94 9.32 -10.50
CA PRO A 98 1.14 8.60 -11.74
C PRO A 98 2.28 9.29 -12.48
N GLU A 99 3.43 8.62 -12.59
CA GLU A 99 4.57 9.11 -13.37
C GLU A 99 4.15 9.43 -14.81
N ALA A 100 4.11 10.72 -15.12
CA ALA A 100 3.98 11.24 -16.48
C ALA A 100 5.37 11.41 -17.08
N THR A 101 5.72 10.51 -18.01
CA THR A 101 6.73 10.60 -19.10
C THR A 101 8.17 11.05 -18.77
N PRO A 102 9.20 10.39 -19.35
CA PRO A 102 10.59 10.70 -19.06
C PRO A 102 11.02 11.98 -19.79
N VAL A 103 11.41 13.01 -19.04
CA VAL A 103 12.24 14.12 -19.53
C VAL A 103 13.65 13.97 -18.98
N PRO A 104 14.72 14.09 -19.80
CA PRO A 104 16.08 13.98 -19.30
C PRO A 104 16.46 15.31 -18.65
N ALA A 105 16.47 15.36 -17.32
CA ALA A 105 17.04 16.47 -16.56
C ALA A 105 18.34 16.01 -15.88
N THR A 106 19.43 16.51 -16.43
CA THR A 106 20.79 16.43 -15.95
C THR A 106 20.94 17.04 -14.56
N GLY A 107 21.61 16.33 -13.65
CA GLY A 107 22.46 16.95 -12.62
C GLY A 107 21.95 16.99 -11.16
N ALA A 108 22.71 16.28 -10.31
CA ALA A 108 23.01 16.57 -8.90
C ALA A 108 22.01 16.15 -7.80
N GLN A 109 22.24 14.91 -7.32
CA GLN A 109 22.45 14.53 -5.91
C GLN A 109 21.64 15.19 -4.78
N ARG A 110 20.86 14.36 -4.06
CA ARG A 110 20.99 13.97 -2.62
C ARG A 110 19.61 13.50 -2.13
N ALA A 111 19.45 12.41 -1.39
CA ALA A 111 20.39 11.59 -0.66
C ALA A 111 19.89 10.14 -0.69
N ALA A 112 20.83 9.21 -0.58
CA ALA A 112 20.56 7.82 -0.24
C ALA A 112 19.73 7.77 1.06
N ALA A 113 18.41 7.64 0.94
CA ALA A 113 17.59 7.25 2.07
C ALA A 113 17.97 5.80 2.38
N ALA A 114 18.63 5.66 3.53
CA ALA A 114 19.24 4.47 4.09
C ALA A 114 18.64 3.16 3.56
N ARG A 115 19.50 2.34 2.94
CA ARG A 115 19.26 0.91 2.75
C ARG A 115 18.93 0.30 4.11
N ARG A 116 17.65 0.16 4.43
CA ARG A 116 17.19 -0.56 5.62
C ARG A 116 17.23 -2.05 5.31
N PRO A 117 18.01 -2.87 6.03
CA PRO A 117 17.90 -4.31 5.90
C PRO A 117 16.52 -4.74 6.40
N SER A 118 15.71 -5.36 5.54
CA SER A 118 14.44 -5.98 5.92
C SER A 118 14.74 -7.27 6.71
N VAL A 119 14.59 -7.24 8.02
CA VAL A 119 14.74 -8.42 8.89
C VAL A 119 13.36 -9.03 9.10
N SER A 120 13.11 -10.19 8.49
CA SER A 120 11.95 -11.02 8.81
C SER A 120 12.34 -12.02 9.90
N VAL A 121 11.90 -11.78 11.14
CA VAL A 121 12.07 -12.76 12.23
C VAL A 121 11.12 -13.93 11.96
N ARG A 122 11.68 -15.10 11.62
CA ARG A 122 10.91 -16.35 11.55
C ARG A 122 10.63 -16.81 12.99
N GLY A 123 9.36 -17.12 13.28
CA GLY A 123 8.87 -17.42 14.63
C GLY A 123 9.54 -18.64 15.28
N ASP A 124 10.31 -18.35 16.33
CA ASP A 124 10.31 -18.90 17.70
C ASP A 124 11.52 -18.24 18.38
N ALA A 125 11.56 -16.91 18.34
CA ALA A 125 12.62 -16.16 18.98
C ALA A 125 12.24 -16.02 20.45
N PRO A 126 13.15 -16.32 21.41
CA PRO A 126 12.92 -15.98 22.80
C PRO A 126 12.48 -14.52 22.90
N MET A 127 11.47 -14.21 23.71
CA MET A 127 11.20 -12.82 24.04
C MET A 127 12.37 -12.33 24.90
N TYR A 128 13.27 -11.58 24.29
CA TYR A 128 14.33 -10.87 25.00
C TYR A 128 13.76 -9.58 25.58
N SER A 129 14.15 -9.22 26.80
CA SER A 129 13.84 -7.89 27.31
C SER A 129 14.63 -6.84 26.53
N LEU A 130 14.14 -5.60 26.48
CA LEU A 130 14.82 -4.50 25.79
C LEU A 130 16.26 -4.34 26.28
N ASP A 131 16.48 -4.52 27.58
CA ASP A 131 17.80 -4.43 28.21
C ASP A 131 18.72 -5.56 27.75
N ASP A 132 18.23 -6.80 27.67
CA ASP A 132 19.01 -7.95 27.17
C ASP A 132 19.44 -7.74 25.71
N VAL A 133 18.55 -7.19 24.87
CA VAL A 133 18.86 -6.88 23.46
C VAL A 133 19.94 -5.82 23.36
N LEU A 134 19.88 -4.77 24.18
CA LEU A 134 20.88 -3.69 24.18
C LEU A 134 22.25 -4.19 24.65
N GLU A 135 22.28 -5.03 25.69
CA GLU A 135 23.52 -5.62 26.19
C GLU A 135 24.16 -6.58 25.18
N GLU A 136 23.36 -7.44 24.54
CA GLU A 136 23.87 -8.49 23.64
C GLU A 136 24.22 -7.95 22.24
N THR A 137 23.44 -7.00 21.72
CA THR A 137 23.68 -6.42 20.38
C THR A 137 24.61 -5.19 20.42
N ARG A 138 24.85 -4.62 21.59
CA ARG A 138 25.53 -3.32 21.79
C ARG A 138 24.90 -2.18 20.96
N ALA A 139 23.62 -2.30 20.63
CA ALA A 139 22.89 -1.22 19.98
C ALA A 139 22.72 -0.04 20.96
N GLU A 140 22.76 1.19 20.44
CA GLU A 140 22.37 2.33 21.26
C GLU A 140 20.84 2.37 21.45
N ALA A 141 20.39 2.77 22.63
CA ALA A 141 18.95 2.92 22.93
C ALA A 141 18.24 3.93 22.00
N SER A 142 18.99 4.88 21.43
CA SER A 142 18.52 5.82 20.40
C SER A 142 18.07 5.10 19.14
N LEU A 143 18.86 4.12 18.68
CA LEU A 143 18.58 3.31 17.50
C LEU A 143 17.35 2.43 17.72
N VAL A 144 17.19 1.86 18.91
CA VAL A 144 16.03 1.01 19.21
C VAL A 144 14.73 1.81 19.22
N ARG A 145 14.73 3.00 19.84
CA ARG A 145 13.56 3.91 19.79
C ARG A 145 13.21 4.32 18.37
N GLU A 146 14.22 4.58 17.55
CA GLU A 146 14.01 4.88 16.14
C GLU A 146 13.34 3.69 15.43
N LEU A 147 13.83 2.47 15.66
CA LEU A 147 13.24 1.26 15.09
C LEU A 147 11.81 1.00 15.59
N GLU A 148 11.48 1.28 16.86
CA GLU A 148 10.12 1.21 17.41
C GLU A 148 9.20 2.27 16.75
N GLU A 149 9.69 3.50 16.60
CA GLU A 149 8.97 4.59 15.93
C GLU A 149 8.61 4.19 14.49
N TYR A 150 9.56 3.58 13.78
CA TYR A 150 9.33 3.03 12.44
C TYR A 150 8.62 1.67 12.44
N GLY A 151 8.48 1.01 13.60
CA GLY A 151 7.77 -0.26 13.79
C GLY A 151 8.43 -1.42 13.09
N VAL A 152 9.75 -1.40 13.10
CA VAL A 152 10.61 -2.47 12.62
C VAL A 152 10.81 -3.53 13.71
N VAL A 153 10.78 -3.12 14.98
CA VAL A 153 10.84 -3.96 16.18
C VAL A 153 9.70 -3.63 17.13
#